data_AF-A0A1M5UGV8-F1
#
_entry.id   AF-A0A1M5UGV8-F1
#
_cell.length_a   1.000
_cell.length_b   1.000
_cell.length_c   1.000
_cell.angle_alpha   90.00
_cell.angle_beta   90.00
_cell.angle_gamma   90.00
#
_symmetry.space_group_name_H-M   'P 1'
#
loop_
_entity.id
_entity.type
_entity.pdbx_description
1 polymer ?
#
loop_
_entity_poly.entity_id
_entity_poly.type
_entity_poly.pdbx_seq_one_letter_code
_entity_poly.pdbx_strand_id
1 'polypeptide(L)'
;MNIPNLGFLFNKHYYINEKLEFELKDIHKKNRDILKVEFKGRYNAPYGKYCFRLKTIYPGMIIGIGYQHDINNDDKKDNKDKEDKDCYKMGFYFDYTTGMPIIPGSTVKGLLRSAFKHREYILEILKNNKIDFEKEKLEKFKKNLEDNGKENYINYNLSDDDLLVNLLEYEIFEIGTIEGLKDIFYEAYIHEVKGNDGKFLADDYITPHYNNPLKNPIPLKFIKILPDVVFKFSFDLNDGILNSFDKLKLFRQILLDLGIGAKTNVGYGKFDEKYGENDILNLERRMKKNHKKYYKDFRRSI
;
A
#
# COMPACT_ATOMS: atom_id res chain seq x y z
N MET A 1 -4.81 0.20 -23.22
CA MET A 1 -5.40 -1.11 -22.85
C MET A 1 -6.85 -0.83 -22.51
N ASN A 2 -7.83 -1.37 -23.24
CA ASN A 2 -9.24 -1.02 -23.02
C ASN A 2 -9.82 -1.95 -21.93
N ILE A 3 -9.49 -1.66 -20.68
CA ILE A 3 -10.00 -2.40 -19.52
C ILE A 3 -11.33 -1.76 -19.10
N PRO A 4 -12.41 -2.52 -18.90
CA PRO A 4 -13.66 -1.98 -18.37
C PRO A 4 -13.41 -1.28 -17.03
N ASN A 5 -14.06 -0.14 -16.78
CA ASN A 5 -13.94 0.55 -15.49
C ASN A 5 -14.60 -0.32 -14.40
N LEU A 6 -13.79 -1.12 -13.69
CA LEU A 6 -14.28 -2.04 -12.64
C LEU A 6 -14.93 -1.28 -11.49
N GLY A 7 -14.40 -0.11 -11.13
CA GLY A 7 -15.00 0.76 -10.12
C GLY A 7 -16.44 1.15 -10.45
N PHE A 8 -16.73 1.45 -11.73
CA PHE A 8 -18.09 1.75 -12.19
C PHE A 8 -18.98 0.49 -12.19
N LEU A 9 -18.45 -0.65 -12.64
CA LEU A 9 -19.17 -1.92 -12.62
C LEU A 9 -19.56 -2.34 -11.19
N PHE A 10 -18.62 -2.23 -10.25
CA PHE A 10 -18.81 -2.62 -8.86
C PHE A 10 -19.63 -1.62 -8.06
N ASN A 11 -19.33 -0.31 -8.12
CA ASN A 11 -19.97 0.67 -7.24
C ASN A 11 -21.32 1.20 -7.77
N LYS A 12 -21.55 1.16 -9.09
CA LYS A 12 -22.78 1.70 -9.69
C LYS A 12 -23.63 0.60 -10.31
N HIS A 13 -23.09 -0.17 -11.25
CA HIS A 13 -23.90 -1.14 -12.00
C HIS A 13 -24.25 -2.42 -11.25
N TYR A 14 -23.52 -2.74 -10.18
CA TYR A 14 -23.69 -4.01 -9.48
C TYR A 14 -25.12 -4.18 -8.93
N TYR A 15 -25.65 -3.14 -8.29
CA TYR A 15 -27.00 -3.12 -7.71
C TYR A 15 -28.07 -2.42 -8.56
N ILE A 16 -27.68 -1.73 -9.65
CA ILE A 16 -28.65 -1.12 -10.57
C ILE A 16 -29.27 -2.22 -11.44
N ASN A 17 -30.60 -2.17 -11.56
CA ASN A 17 -31.40 -3.07 -12.38
C ASN A 17 -32.30 -2.23 -13.30
N GLU A 18 -32.28 -2.50 -14.61
CA GLU A 18 -33.21 -1.86 -15.57
C GLU A 18 -34.61 -2.50 -15.53
N LYS A 19 -34.74 -3.67 -14.91
CA LYS A 19 -36.01 -4.39 -14.71
C LYS A 19 -36.33 -4.51 -13.22
N LEU A 20 -37.61 -4.39 -12.87
CA LEU A 20 -38.14 -4.35 -11.48
C LEU A 20 -37.91 -5.63 -10.66
N GLU A 21 -37.51 -6.74 -11.29
CA GLU A 21 -37.27 -8.03 -10.63
C GLU A 21 -35.78 -8.38 -10.62
N PHE A 22 -35.26 -8.66 -9.42
CA PHE A 22 -33.86 -9.00 -9.16
C PHE A 22 -33.70 -10.51 -9.37
N GLU A 23 -33.22 -10.96 -10.53
CA GLU A 23 -32.98 -12.39 -10.76
C GLU A 23 -31.54 -12.79 -10.39
N LEU A 24 -31.37 -13.87 -9.61
CA LEU A 24 -30.08 -14.52 -9.28
C LEU A 24 -29.10 -14.66 -10.45
N LYS A 25 -29.62 -14.91 -11.66
CA LYS A 25 -28.79 -15.06 -12.88
C LYS A 25 -28.00 -13.79 -13.22
N ASP A 26 -28.51 -12.62 -12.87
CA ASP A 26 -27.86 -11.34 -13.12
C ASP A 26 -26.65 -11.10 -12.20
N ILE A 27 -26.77 -11.47 -10.92
CA ILE A 27 -25.68 -11.34 -9.92
C ILE A 27 -24.48 -12.22 -10.29
N HIS A 28 -24.72 -13.49 -10.62
CA HIS A 28 -23.63 -14.38 -11.05
C HIS A 28 -22.95 -13.88 -12.33
N LYS A 29 -23.72 -13.28 -13.25
CA LYS A 29 -23.16 -12.68 -14.46
C LYS A 29 -22.29 -11.47 -14.11
N LYS A 30 -22.78 -10.55 -13.28
CA LYS A 30 -22.03 -9.38 -12.80
C LYS A 30 -20.75 -9.77 -12.06
N ASN A 31 -20.82 -10.78 -11.18
CA ASN A 31 -19.65 -11.34 -10.50
C ASN A 31 -18.62 -11.88 -11.50
N ARG A 32 -19.05 -12.69 -12.48
CA ARG A 32 -18.17 -13.18 -13.54
C ARG A 32 -17.59 -12.04 -14.38
N ASP A 33 -18.37 -11.01 -14.66
CA ASP A 33 -17.94 -9.87 -15.47
C ASP A 33 -16.86 -9.03 -14.77
N ILE A 34 -16.91 -8.93 -13.44
CA ILE A 34 -15.86 -8.30 -12.63
C ILE A 34 -14.61 -9.20 -12.57
N LEU A 35 -14.78 -10.50 -12.30
CA LEU A 35 -13.65 -11.42 -12.08
C LEU A 35 -12.94 -11.85 -13.37
N LYS A 36 -13.61 -11.76 -14.54
CA LYS A 36 -13.00 -12.10 -15.84
C LYS A 36 -12.06 -11.03 -16.37
N VAL A 37 -11.99 -9.86 -15.73
CA VAL A 37 -11.11 -8.78 -16.19
C VAL A 37 -9.65 -9.19 -16.03
N GLU A 38 -8.91 -9.11 -17.13
CA GLU A 38 -7.50 -9.47 -17.21
C GLU A 38 -6.63 -8.21 -17.28
N PHE A 39 -5.56 -8.20 -16.50
CA PHE A 39 -4.47 -7.25 -16.62
C PHE A 39 -3.45 -7.78 -17.61
N LYS A 40 -3.26 -7.08 -18.73
CA LYS A 40 -2.29 -7.49 -19.77
C LYS A 40 -1.04 -6.61 -19.69
N GLY A 41 0.12 -7.16 -20.02
CA GLY A 41 1.36 -6.39 -20.10
C GLY A 41 1.81 -5.74 -18.79
N ARG A 42 2.37 -4.53 -18.89
CA ARG A 42 2.90 -3.76 -17.75
C ARG A 42 2.34 -2.36 -17.73
N TYR A 43 2.00 -1.86 -16.55
CA TYR A 43 1.68 -0.46 -16.31
C TYR A 43 2.82 0.23 -15.58
N ASN A 44 3.33 1.30 -16.18
CA ASN A 44 4.34 2.14 -15.55
C ASN A 44 3.63 3.32 -14.92
N ALA A 45 3.50 3.30 -13.59
CA ALA A 45 2.98 4.43 -12.85
C ALA A 45 3.75 5.71 -13.24
N PRO A 46 3.05 6.82 -13.53
CA PRO A 46 3.64 8.01 -14.15
C PRO A 46 4.56 8.80 -13.22
N TYR A 47 4.47 8.61 -11.90
CA TYR A 47 5.18 9.40 -10.90
C TYR A 47 6.06 8.55 -9.97
N GLY A 48 6.95 9.23 -9.24
CA GLY A 48 7.86 8.68 -8.26
C GLY A 48 9.28 8.44 -8.80
N LYS A 49 10.22 9.30 -8.37
CA LYS A 49 11.66 9.15 -8.63
C LYS A 49 12.22 7.88 -7.98
N TYR A 50 11.70 7.51 -6.82
CA TYR A 50 12.08 6.32 -6.08
C TYR A 50 10.94 5.32 -6.10
N CYS A 51 11.26 4.06 -6.38
CA CYS A 51 10.25 3.02 -6.39
C CYS A 51 10.85 1.63 -6.14
N PHE A 52 10.01 0.73 -5.68
CA PHE A 52 10.26 -0.71 -5.67
C PHE A 52 8.96 -1.45 -5.94
N ARG A 53 9.07 -2.69 -6.39
CA ARG A 53 7.92 -3.56 -6.66
C ARG A 53 7.81 -4.65 -5.62
N LEU A 54 6.60 -4.92 -5.14
CA LEU A 54 6.31 -6.06 -4.27
C LEU A 54 5.20 -6.90 -4.89
N LYS A 55 5.33 -8.22 -4.79
CA LYS A 55 4.37 -9.17 -5.34
C LYS A 55 3.54 -9.78 -4.21
N THR A 56 2.21 -9.77 -4.34
CA THR A 56 1.31 -10.38 -3.35
C THR A 56 1.53 -11.88 -3.26
N ILE A 57 1.41 -12.42 -2.04
CA ILE A 57 1.41 -13.87 -1.79
C ILE A 57 0.05 -14.33 -1.25
N TYR A 58 -0.13 -15.64 -1.11
CA TYR A 58 -1.35 -16.22 -0.54
C TYR A 58 -1.66 -15.64 0.86
N PRO A 59 -2.94 -15.33 1.17
CA PRO A 59 -4.17 -15.54 0.39
C PRO A 59 -4.51 -14.45 -0.64
N GLY A 60 -3.65 -13.46 -0.83
CA GLY A 60 -3.90 -12.27 -1.64
C GLY A 60 -4.01 -11.02 -0.79
N MET A 61 -4.71 -9.98 -1.27
CA MET A 61 -4.85 -8.71 -0.56
C MET A 61 -6.30 -8.23 -0.57
N ILE A 62 -6.73 -7.63 0.54
CA ILE A 62 -8.02 -6.98 0.65
C ILE A 62 -7.79 -5.49 0.85
N ILE A 63 -8.45 -4.67 0.04
CA ILE A 63 -8.40 -3.22 0.12
C ILE A 63 -9.81 -2.66 0.18
N GLY A 64 -10.00 -1.55 0.89
CA GLY A 64 -11.27 -0.83 0.86
C GLY A 64 -12.46 -1.57 1.49
N ILE A 65 -12.22 -2.52 2.38
CA ILE A 65 -13.29 -3.34 2.99
C ILE A 65 -14.35 -2.52 3.74
N GLY A 66 -13.97 -1.33 4.23
CA GLY A 66 -14.85 -0.41 4.94
C GLY A 66 -15.63 0.56 4.05
N TYR A 67 -15.43 0.53 2.72
CA TYR A 67 -16.30 1.28 1.83
C TYR A 67 -17.70 0.68 1.83
N GLN A 68 -18.71 1.53 1.77
CA GLN A 68 -20.08 1.08 1.64
C GLN A 68 -20.26 0.40 0.29
N HIS A 69 -20.73 -0.85 0.33
CA HIS A 69 -21.07 -1.62 -0.85
C HIS A 69 -22.26 -2.52 -0.50
N ASP A 70 -23.44 -1.90 -0.47
CA ASP A 70 -24.75 -2.53 -0.42
C ASP A 70 -25.79 -1.41 -0.59
N ILE A 71 -26.95 -1.74 -1.15
CA ILE A 71 -28.17 -0.95 -0.94
C ILE A 71 -28.84 -1.56 0.29
N ASN A 72 -29.20 -0.74 1.30
CA ASN A 72 -30.01 -1.19 2.43
C ASN A 72 -31.33 -1.80 1.91
N ASN A 73 -31.36 -3.11 1.70
CA ASN A 73 -32.57 -3.85 1.36
C ASN A 73 -33.27 -4.30 2.65
N ASP A 74 -33.67 -3.32 3.46
CA ASP A 74 -34.49 -3.55 4.64
C ASP A 74 -35.93 -3.99 4.28
N ASP A 75 -36.38 -3.73 3.04
CA ASP A 75 -37.79 -3.81 2.66
C ASP A 75 -38.28 -5.09 1.93
N LYS A 76 -37.43 -6.11 1.69
CA LYS A 76 -37.87 -7.33 0.99
C LYS A 76 -37.52 -8.60 1.78
N LYS A 77 -38.47 -9.12 2.56
CA LYS A 77 -38.26 -10.25 3.48
C LYS A 77 -38.54 -11.64 2.90
N ASP A 78 -39.16 -11.75 1.73
CA ASP A 78 -39.87 -13.00 1.41
C ASP A 78 -39.15 -13.98 0.47
N ASN A 79 -37.95 -13.66 -0.06
CA ASN A 79 -37.15 -14.58 -0.90
C ASN A 79 -35.62 -14.53 -0.60
N LYS A 80 -35.23 -14.34 0.67
CA LYS A 80 -33.89 -13.85 1.06
C LYS A 80 -32.72 -14.84 1.08
N ASP A 81 -32.93 -16.16 1.19
CA ASP A 81 -31.83 -17.03 1.68
C ASP A 81 -30.74 -17.44 0.67
N LYS A 82 -30.99 -17.29 -0.64
CA LYS A 82 -30.02 -17.66 -1.70
C LYS A 82 -29.39 -16.44 -2.38
N GLU A 83 -30.16 -15.39 -2.64
CA GLU A 83 -29.69 -14.15 -3.28
C GLU A 83 -28.66 -13.38 -2.44
N ASP A 84 -28.79 -13.45 -1.12
CA ASP A 84 -27.96 -12.68 -0.21
C ASP A 84 -26.54 -13.25 -0.03
N LYS A 85 -26.34 -14.56 -0.32
CA LYS A 85 -25.03 -15.23 -0.13
C LYS A 85 -24.06 -15.01 -1.28
N ASP A 86 -24.58 -14.77 -2.49
CA ASP A 86 -23.76 -14.61 -3.70
C ASP A 86 -23.44 -13.14 -4.03
N CYS A 87 -24.07 -12.20 -3.35
CA CYS A 87 -23.72 -10.78 -3.42
C CYS A 87 -22.43 -10.47 -2.66
N TYR A 88 -21.61 -9.56 -3.20
CA TYR A 88 -20.51 -9.00 -2.43
C TYR A 88 -21.04 -8.11 -1.32
N LYS A 89 -20.70 -8.45 -0.07
CA LYS A 89 -21.19 -7.75 1.14
C LYS A 89 -20.23 -6.71 1.70
N MET A 90 -19.08 -6.54 1.04
CA MET A 90 -18.01 -5.69 1.53
C MET A 90 -17.55 -4.75 0.43
N GLY A 91 -17.13 -3.56 0.84
CA GLY A 91 -16.52 -2.60 -0.04
C GLY A 91 -15.23 -3.10 -0.66
N PHE A 92 -14.88 -2.49 -1.77
CA PHE A 92 -13.58 -2.67 -2.40
C PHE A 92 -13.18 -1.36 -3.05
N TYR A 93 -11.89 -1.01 -2.94
CA TYR A 93 -11.42 0.27 -3.43
C TYR A 93 -10.95 0.18 -4.89
N PHE A 94 -11.51 1.04 -5.72
CA PHE A 94 -11.12 1.24 -7.11
C PHE A 94 -10.83 2.72 -7.33
N ASP A 95 -9.77 3.01 -8.08
CA ASP A 95 -9.49 4.36 -8.53
C ASP A 95 -10.60 4.86 -9.47
N TYR A 96 -11.08 6.08 -9.27
CA TYR A 96 -12.20 6.64 -10.03
C TYR A 96 -11.86 6.86 -11.51
N THR A 97 -10.60 7.19 -11.81
CA THR A 97 -10.16 7.52 -13.17
C THR A 97 -9.89 6.26 -13.99
N THR A 98 -9.07 5.35 -13.48
CA THR A 98 -8.69 4.13 -14.20
C THR A 98 -9.71 3.00 -14.03
N GLY A 99 -10.53 3.05 -12.97
CA GLY A 99 -11.40 1.96 -12.57
C GLY A 99 -10.64 0.77 -11.98
N MET A 100 -9.31 0.84 -11.83
CA MET A 100 -8.49 -0.28 -11.36
C MET A 100 -8.30 -0.24 -9.84
N PRO A 101 -8.11 -1.40 -9.19
CA PRO A 101 -7.71 -1.40 -7.79
C PRO A 101 -6.30 -0.86 -7.61
N ILE A 102 -6.17 0.04 -6.65
CA ILE A 102 -4.90 0.67 -6.26
C ILE A 102 -4.82 0.72 -4.74
N ILE A 103 -3.62 0.90 -4.20
CA ILE A 103 -3.45 1.22 -2.79
C ILE A 103 -3.24 2.74 -2.70
N PRO A 104 -4.10 3.49 -1.97
CA PRO A 104 -3.92 4.93 -1.82
C PRO A 104 -2.56 5.29 -1.20
N GLY A 105 -1.94 6.38 -1.68
CA GLY A 105 -0.69 6.88 -1.10
C GLY A 105 -0.82 7.24 0.38
N SER A 106 -2.00 7.72 0.81
CA SER A 106 -2.33 7.95 2.22
C SER A 106 -2.37 6.67 3.05
N THR A 107 -2.81 5.54 2.49
CA THR A 107 -2.75 4.23 3.16
C THR A 107 -1.32 3.76 3.34
N VAL A 108 -0.47 3.94 2.32
CA VAL A 108 0.96 3.65 2.40
C VAL A 108 1.63 4.52 3.47
N LYS A 109 1.42 5.85 3.43
CA LYS A 109 1.95 6.79 4.41
C LYS A 109 1.48 6.45 5.83
N GLY A 110 0.19 6.13 6.00
CA GLY A 110 -0.40 5.80 7.29
C GLY A 110 0.20 4.52 7.91
N LEU A 111 0.37 3.47 7.11
CA LEU A 111 1.03 2.24 7.55
C LEU A 111 2.48 2.51 7.96
N LEU A 112 3.25 3.17 7.08
CA LEU A 112 4.67 3.47 7.32
C LEU A 112 4.82 4.30 8.59
N ARG A 113 3.99 5.33 8.78
CA ARG A 113 3.99 6.14 10.00
C ARG A 113 3.60 5.34 11.23
N SER A 114 2.59 4.47 11.14
CA SER A 114 2.17 3.65 12.29
C SER A 114 3.28 2.73 12.80
N ALA A 115 4.22 2.32 11.95
CA ALA A 115 5.38 1.54 12.37
C ALA A 115 6.29 2.30 13.35
N PHE A 116 6.38 3.62 13.26
CA PHE A 116 7.22 4.46 14.14
C PHE A 116 6.72 4.51 15.58
N LYS A 117 5.49 4.05 15.86
CA LYS A 117 5.01 3.82 17.23
C LYS A 117 5.80 2.72 17.96
N HIS A 118 6.46 1.83 17.22
CA HIS A 118 7.28 0.74 17.75
C HIS A 118 8.77 1.06 17.53
N ARG A 119 9.37 1.79 18.46
CA ARG A 119 10.74 2.33 18.31
C ARG A 119 11.81 1.26 18.16
N GLU A 120 11.76 0.23 19.01
CA GLU A 120 12.69 -0.91 18.97
C GLU A 120 12.69 -1.60 17.59
N TYR A 121 11.51 -1.76 17.00
CA TYR A 121 11.34 -2.35 15.67
C TYR A 121 12.00 -1.49 14.58
N ILE A 122 11.85 -0.15 14.63
CA ILE A 122 12.52 0.74 13.68
C ILE A 122 14.05 0.65 13.83
N LEU A 123 14.57 0.69 15.06
CA LEU A 123 16.00 0.57 15.34
C LEU A 123 16.56 -0.76 14.84
N GLU A 124 15.82 -1.86 15.02
CA GLU A 124 16.19 -3.17 14.51
C GLU A 124 16.26 -3.18 12.98
N ILE A 125 15.29 -2.58 12.28
CA ILE A 125 15.34 -2.45 10.82
C ILE A 125 16.57 -1.67 10.38
N LEU A 126 16.86 -0.53 11.02
CA LEU A 126 18.01 0.31 10.69
C LEU A 126 19.32 -0.50 10.82
N LYS A 127 19.47 -1.23 11.93
CA LYS A 127 20.63 -2.08 12.19
C LYS A 127 20.75 -3.24 11.20
N ASN A 128 19.68 -4.01 11.00
CA ASN A 128 19.70 -5.21 10.17
C ASN A 128 19.92 -4.89 8.68
N ASN A 129 19.44 -3.74 8.22
CA ASN A 129 19.60 -3.29 6.83
C ASN A 129 20.85 -2.42 6.60
N LYS A 130 21.71 -2.25 7.62
CA LYS A 130 22.90 -1.41 7.57
C LYS A 130 22.57 0.00 7.07
N ILE A 131 21.51 0.56 7.62
CA ILE A 131 21.09 1.92 7.37
C ILE A 131 21.74 2.79 8.45
N ASP A 132 22.77 3.51 8.03
CA ASP A 132 23.48 4.44 8.90
C ASP A 132 22.98 5.87 8.66
N PHE A 133 23.08 6.70 9.68
CA PHE A 133 22.85 8.15 9.58
C PHE A 133 24.10 8.90 10.02
N GLU A 134 24.30 10.09 9.46
CA GLU A 134 25.38 10.97 9.85
C GLU A 134 24.93 11.79 11.07
N LYS A 135 25.64 11.67 12.20
CA LYS A 135 25.36 12.48 13.40
C LYS A 135 25.30 13.98 13.09
N GLU A 136 26.14 14.45 12.17
CA GLU A 136 26.12 15.85 11.71
C GLU A 136 24.76 16.25 11.09
N LYS A 137 24.11 15.37 10.31
CA LYS A 137 22.80 15.66 9.73
C LYS A 137 21.71 15.71 10.79
N LEU A 138 21.78 14.84 11.79
CA LEU A 138 20.87 14.86 12.93
C LEU A 138 20.98 16.17 13.72
N GLU A 139 22.19 16.62 14.03
CA GLU A 139 22.42 17.87 14.75
C GLU A 139 22.01 19.09 13.92
N LYS A 140 22.27 19.09 12.60
CA LYS A 140 21.77 20.15 11.70
C LYS A 140 20.24 20.19 11.68
N PHE A 141 19.58 19.04 11.70
CA PHE A 141 18.12 18.97 11.74
C PHE A 141 17.56 19.51 13.05
N LYS A 142 18.13 19.14 14.21
CA LYS A 142 17.76 19.70 15.52
C LYS A 142 17.89 21.22 15.53
N LYS A 143 19.04 21.74 15.10
CA LYS A 143 19.25 23.19 15.01
C LYS A 143 18.23 23.87 14.09
N ASN A 144 17.92 23.26 12.95
CA ASN A 144 16.90 23.80 12.04
C ASN A 144 15.51 23.86 12.69
N LEU A 145 15.15 22.89 13.53
CA LEU A 145 13.90 22.96 14.28
C LEU A 145 13.92 24.12 15.28
N GLU A 146 15.00 24.30 16.03
CA GLU A 146 15.16 25.41 16.98
C GLU A 146 15.11 26.77 16.28
N ASP A 147 15.86 26.95 15.19
CA ASP A 147 15.91 28.19 14.40
C ASP A 147 14.52 28.57 13.83
N ASN A 148 13.65 27.58 13.60
CA ASN A 148 12.29 27.78 13.07
C ASN A 148 11.21 27.81 14.17
N GLY A 149 11.57 27.88 15.46
CA GLY A 149 10.61 27.90 16.57
C GLY A 149 9.81 26.58 16.72
N LYS A 150 10.44 25.47 16.35
CA LYS A 150 9.89 24.09 16.39
C LYS A 150 10.65 23.20 17.36
N GLU A 151 11.30 23.78 18.36
CA GLU A 151 12.04 23.08 19.41
C GLU A 151 11.17 22.07 20.18
N ASN A 152 9.85 22.28 20.23
CA ASN A 152 8.89 21.36 20.86
C ASN A 152 8.86 19.95 20.22
N TYR A 153 9.38 19.78 19.01
CA TYR A 153 9.54 18.45 18.37
C TYR A 153 10.78 17.69 18.86
N ILE A 154 11.66 18.33 19.63
CA ILE A 154 12.83 17.72 20.23
C ILE A 154 12.51 17.35 21.68
N ASN A 155 12.28 16.07 21.92
CA ASN A 155 12.03 15.58 23.28
C ASN A 155 13.32 15.09 23.93
N TYR A 156 14.01 15.99 24.64
CA TYR A 156 15.28 15.73 25.33
C TYR A 156 15.17 14.73 26.50
N ASN A 157 13.95 14.32 26.91
CA ASN A 157 13.76 13.27 27.92
C ASN A 157 13.86 11.85 27.36
N LEU A 158 13.94 11.71 26.03
CA LEU A 158 14.11 10.42 25.36
C LEU A 158 15.58 9.97 25.38
N SER A 159 15.80 8.66 25.28
CA SER A 159 17.13 8.14 24.93
C SER A 159 17.59 8.64 23.56
N ASP A 160 18.89 8.63 23.28
CA ASP A 160 19.43 9.05 21.98
C ASP A 160 18.78 8.29 20.80
N ASP A 161 18.57 6.98 20.98
CA ASP A 161 17.95 6.12 19.98
C ASP A 161 16.45 6.44 19.80
N ASP A 162 15.72 6.67 20.89
CA ASP A 162 14.31 7.04 20.82
C ASP A 162 14.11 8.44 20.22
N LEU A 163 15.02 9.36 20.53
CA LEU A 163 15.05 10.70 19.97
C LEU A 163 15.31 10.65 18.46
N LEU A 164 16.25 9.82 18.02
CA LEU A 164 16.49 9.57 16.59
C LEU A 164 15.21 9.10 15.89
N VAL A 165 14.54 8.06 16.39
CA VAL A 165 13.32 7.53 15.76
C VAL A 165 12.22 8.59 15.71
N ASN A 166 12.08 9.38 16.79
CA ASN A 166 11.11 10.46 16.85
C ASN A 166 11.39 11.55 15.81
N LEU A 167 12.64 11.99 15.68
CA LEU A 167 13.05 12.99 14.69
C LEU A 167 12.92 12.48 13.26
N LEU A 168 13.19 11.19 13.02
CA LEU A 168 12.93 10.54 11.74
C LEU A 168 11.44 10.56 11.38
N GLU A 169 10.55 10.23 12.32
CA GLU A 169 9.10 10.30 12.09
C GLU A 169 8.68 11.72 11.69
N TYR A 170 9.13 12.73 12.43
CA TYR A 170 8.77 14.12 12.15
C TYR A 170 9.32 14.62 10.82
N GLU A 171 10.57 14.31 10.50
CA GLU A 171 11.16 14.69 9.21
C GLU A 171 10.36 14.10 8.04
N ILE A 172 10.12 12.78 8.09
CA ILE A 172 9.53 12.03 6.97
C ILE A 172 8.05 12.38 6.77
N PHE A 173 7.27 12.50 7.86
CA PHE A 173 5.80 12.54 7.74
C PHE A 173 5.18 13.91 7.96
N GLU A 174 5.87 14.85 8.61
CA GLU A 174 5.29 16.11 9.08
C GLU A 174 6.01 17.35 8.53
N ILE A 175 7.27 17.52 8.94
CA ILE A 175 8.01 18.78 8.84
C ILE A 175 8.69 18.90 7.47
N GLY A 176 9.25 17.81 6.95
CA GLY A 176 10.17 17.82 5.81
C GLY A 176 11.63 17.90 6.27
N THR A 177 12.55 17.85 5.31
CA THR A 177 13.99 17.90 5.53
C THR A 177 14.47 19.29 5.97
N ILE A 178 15.77 19.43 6.24
CA ILE A 178 16.41 20.71 6.60
C ILE A 178 16.14 21.80 5.53
N GLU A 179 16.02 21.41 4.27
CA GLU A 179 15.72 22.29 3.13
C GLU A 179 14.21 22.61 3.00
N GLY A 180 13.38 22.12 3.92
CA GLY A 180 11.92 22.24 3.88
C GLY A 180 11.24 21.33 2.84
N LEU A 181 11.99 20.41 2.23
CA LEU A 181 11.47 19.49 1.22
C LEU A 181 10.74 18.31 1.88
N LYS A 182 9.53 18.00 1.41
CA LYS A 182 8.69 16.93 1.98
C LYS A 182 8.71 15.69 1.12
N ASP A 183 8.72 14.52 1.76
CA ASP A 183 8.58 13.25 1.09
C ASP A 183 7.13 13.06 0.61
N ILE A 184 6.97 12.63 -0.65
CA ILE A 184 5.67 12.40 -1.30
C ILE A 184 5.44 10.91 -1.48
N PHE A 185 4.26 10.45 -1.07
CA PHE A 185 3.83 9.06 -1.12
C PHE A 185 2.72 8.93 -2.16
N TYR A 186 3.01 8.30 -3.29
CA TYR A 186 2.05 8.10 -4.37
C TYR A 186 1.22 6.83 -4.17
N GLU A 187 0.13 6.73 -4.93
CA GLU A 187 -0.66 5.51 -5.06
C GLU A 187 0.20 4.35 -5.57
N ALA A 188 0.02 3.18 -4.96
CA ALA A 188 0.62 1.96 -5.47
C ALA A 188 -0.31 1.33 -6.51
N TYR A 189 0.11 1.35 -7.77
CA TYR A 189 -0.62 0.76 -8.89
C TYR A 189 -0.18 -0.68 -9.12
N ILE A 190 -1.09 -1.49 -9.67
CA ILE A 190 -0.73 -2.78 -10.26
C ILE A 190 0.23 -2.51 -11.43
N HIS A 191 1.44 -3.03 -11.32
CA HIS A 191 2.47 -2.95 -12.35
C HIS A 191 2.34 -4.07 -13.37
N GLU A 192 2.21 -5.31 -12.91
CA GLU A 192 2.04 -6.49 -13.74
C GLU A 192 1.41 -7.62 -12.93
N VAL A 193 0.90 -8.63 -13.63
CA VAL A 193 0.39 -9.86 -13.02
C VAL A 193 1.26 -11.01 -13.52
N LYS A 194 1.88 -11.74 -12.59
CA LYS A 194 2.86 -12.80 -12.89
C LYS A 194 2.26 -14.21 -12.94
N GLY A 195 1.01 -14.37 -12.52
CA GLY A 195 0.29 -15.64 -12.51
C GLY A 195 -1.13 -15.50 -13.07
N ASN A 196 -1.90 -16.58 -12.99
CA ASN A 196 -3.36 -16.59 -13.22
C ASN A 196 -3.81 -16.05 -14.60
N ASP A 197 -3.00 -16.16 -15.65
CA ASP A 197 -3.30 -15.69 -17.01
C ASP A 197 -3.77 -14.22 -17.07
N GLY A 198 -3.20 -13.37 -16.21
CA GLY A 198 -3.55 -11.95 -16.11
C GLY A 198 -4.74 -11.66 -15.20
N LYS A 199 -5.41 -12.66 -14.63
CA LYS A 199 -6.44 -12.45 -13.60
C LYS A 199 -5.81 -11.96 -12.30
N PHE A 200 -6.42 -10.93 -11.71
CA PHE A 200 -5.92 -10.29 -10.49
C PHE A 200 -6.98 -10.14 -9.40
N LEU A 201 -8.25 -10.48 -9.67
CA LEU A 201 -9.33 -10.50 -8.70
C LEU A 201 -9.88 -11.91 -8.53
N ALA A 202 -10.30 -12.23 -7.32
CA ALA A 202 -11.07 -13.43 -7.00
C ALA A 202 -12.08 -13.13 -5.90
N ASP A 203 -13.07 -14.00 -5.78
CA ASP A 203 -13.93 -14.06 -4.62
C ASP A 203 -13.29 -14.81 -3.46
N ASP A 204 -13.71 -14.45 -2.26
CA ASP A 204 -13.40 -15.17 -1.03
C ASP A 204 -14.55 -14.95 -0.02
N TYR A 205 -14.53 -15.69 1.08
CA TYR A 205 -15.62 -15.75 2.05
C TYR A 205 -15.11 -15.61 3.48
N ILE A 206 -15.78 -14.76 4.28
CA ILE A 206 -15.64 -14.78 5.74
C ILE A 206 -16.86 -15.51 6.30
N THR A 207 -16.65 -16.51 7.15
CA THR A 207 -17.71 -17.35 7.71
C THR A 207 -17.84 -17.11 9.22
N PRO A 208 -18.26 -15.92 9.70
CA PRO A 208 -18.43 -15.68 11.14
C PRO A 208 -19.52 -16.57 11.73
N HIS A 209 -19.27 -17.05 12.95
CA HIS A 209 -20.26 -17.76 13.78
C HIS A 209 -21.06 -16.81 14.71
N TYR A 210 -20.80 -15.49 14.64
CA TYR A 210 -21.36 -14.47 15.54
C TYR A 210 -21.37 -14.93 17.02
N ASN A 211 -22.43 -14.60 17.77
CA ASN A 211 -22.52 -14.83 19.22
C ASN A 211 -22.72 -16.31 19.62
N ASN A 212 -22.76 -17.26 18.67
CA ASN A 212 -23.00 -18.66 19.00
C ASN A 212 -22.11 -19.61 18.17
N PRO A 213 -21.04 -20.16 18.77
CA PRO A 213 -20.09 -21.06 18.10
C PRO A 213 -20.72 -22.32 17.49
N LEU A 214 -21.90 -22.74 17.96
CA LEU A 214 -22.60 -23.95 17.49
C LEU A 214 -23.59 -23.67 16.35
N LYS A 215 -23.82 -22.40 16.00
CA LYS A 215 -24.65 -22.07 14.84
C LYS A 215 -23.83 -22.21 13.55
N ASN A 216 -24.53 -22.63 12.49
CA ASN A 216 -23.97 -22.64 11.14
C ASN A 216 -23.48 -21.22 10.78
N PRO A 217 -22.25 -21.10 10.24
CA PRO A 217 -21.71 -19.80 9.89
C PRO A 217 -22.48 -19.20 8.71
N ILE A 218 -22.48 -17.86 8.63
CA ILE A 218 -23.10 -17.13 7.52
C ILE A 218 -21.98 -16.67 6.58
N PRO A 219 -21.78 -17.28 5.40
CA PRO A 219 -20.74 -16.85 4.48
C PRO A 219 -20.98 -15.43 3.97
N LEU A 220 -20.01 -14.56 4.17
CA LEU A 220 -19.96 -13.20 3.65
C LEU A 220 -18.99 -13.17 2.48
N LYS A 221 -19.51 -13.08 1.26
CA LYS A 221 -18.72 -13.03 0.04
C LYS A 221 -18.09 -11.65 -0.15
N PHE A 222 -16.81 -11.60 -0.53
CA PHE A 222 -16.10 -10.36 -0.83
C PHE A 222 -15.10 -10.54 -1.97
N ILE A 223 -14.67 -9.43 -2.57
CA ILE A 223 -13.61 -9.41 -3.59
C ILE A 223 -12.25 -9.26 -2.90
N LYS A 224 -11.25 -10.00 -3.39
CA LYS A 224 -9.85 -9.81 -3.06
C LYS A 224 -8.99 -9.68 -4.31
N ILE A 225 -7.81 -9.09 -4.13
CA ILE A 225 -6.71 -9.16 -5.09
C ILE A 225 -6.03 -10.53 -4.93
N LEU A 226 -5.78 -11.21 -6.03
CA LEU A 226 -5.10 -12.50 -6.06
C LEU A 226 -3.62 -12.42 -5.65
N PRO A 227 -3.00 -13.55 -5.28
CA PRO A 227 -1.55 -13.69 -5.30
C PRO A 227 -0.95 -13.44 -6.70
N ASP A 228 0.37 -13.23 -6.74
CA ASP A 228 1.14 -12.95 -7.96
C ASP A 228 0.78 -11.64 -8.69
N VAL A 229 0.11 -10.74 -7.99
CA VAL A 229 -0.14 -9.37 -8.45
C VAL A 229 0.97 -8.48 -7.93
N VAL A 230 1.66 -7.79 -8.85
CA VAL A 230 2.80 -6.95 -8.52
C VAL A 230 2.33 -5.51 -8.38
N PHE A 231 2.52 -4.93 -7.19
CA PHE A 231 2.32 -3.51 -6.94
C PHE A 231 3.65 -2.76 -7.06
N LYS A 232 3.62 -1.58 -7.70
CA LYS A 232 4.74 -0.64 -7.69
C LYS A 232 4.47 0.45 -6.66
N PHE A 233 5.29 0.51 -5.63
CA PHE A 233 5.29 1.59 -4.64
C PHE A 233 6.20 2.70 -5.14
N SER A 234 5.68 3.92 -5.25
CA SER A 234 6.34 5.07 -5.84
C SER A 234 6.41 6.23 -4.85
N PHE A 235 7.53 6.93 -4.81
CA PHE A 235 7.80 8.03 -3.89
C PHE A 235 8.68 9.10 -4.53
N ASP A 236 8.50 10.35 -4.11
CA ASP A 236 9.53 11.39 -4.26
C ASP A 236 10.13 11.64 -2.88
N LEU A 237 11.38 11.21 -2.71
CA LEU A 237 12.10 11.24 -1.44
C LEU A 237 13.20 12.29 -1.50
N ASN A 238 13.41 12.95 -0.37
CA ASN A 238 14.43 13.97 -0.19
C ASN A 238 15.42 13.53 0.89
N ASP A 239 16.68 13.92 0.71
CA ASP A 239 17.74 13.63 1.67
C ASP A 239 17.54 14.49 2.94
N GLY A 240 17.58 13.85 4.09
CA GLY A 240 17.57 14.47 5.40
C GLY A 240 18.47 13.71 6.36
N ILE A 241 18.01 13.41 7.59
CA ILE A 241 18.72 12.56 8.56
C ILE A 241 19.11 11.24 7.88
N LEU A 242 18.18 10.63 7.15
CA LEU A 242 18.44 9.55 6.20
C LEU A 242 18.47 10.08 4.78
N ASN A 243 19.37 9.53 3.96
CA ASN A 243 19.30 9.77 2.52
C ASN A 243 18.07 9.06 1.92
N SER A 244 17.67 9.51 0.73
CA SER A 244 16.50 9.02 0.00
C SER A 244 16.52 7.50 -0.24
N PHE A 245 17.70 6.91 -0.43
CA PHE A 245 17.85 5.48 -0.69
C PHE A 245 17.60 4.65 0.57
N ASP A 246 18.10 5.10 1.71
CA ASP A 246 17.93 4.41 2.97
C ASP A 246 16.50 4.57 3.51
N LYS A 247 15.85 5.72 3.27
CA LYS A 247 14.39 5.86 3.45
C LYS A 247 13.63 4.80 2.63
N LEU A 248 14.01 4.62 1.36
CA LEU A 248 13.36 3.63 0.49
C LEU A 248 13.53 2.19 1.02
N LYS A 249 14.71 1.83 1.53
CA LYS A 249 14.94 0.52 2.16
C LYS A 249 14.09 0.33 3.42
N LEU A 250 14.06 1.33 4.30
CA LEU A 250 13.24 1.33 5.51
C LEU A 250 11.77 1.10 5.16
N PHE A 251 11.23 1.84 4.18
CA PHE A 251 9.83 1.70 3.76
C PHE A 251 9.53 0.32 3.17
N ARG A 252 10.45 -0.20 2.35
CA ARG A 252 10.31 -1.54 1.78
C ARG A 252 10.26 -2.60 2.88
N GLN A 253 11.16 -2.53 3.86
CA GLN A 253 11.21 -3.48 4.95
C GLN A 253 9.93 -3.45 5.79
N ILE A 254 9.47 -2.24 6.16
CA ILE A 254 8.21 -2.08 6.91
C ILE A 254 7.02 -2.70 6.16
N LEU A 255 6.94 -2.51 4.84
CA LEU A 255 5.88 -3.08 4.01
C LEU A 255 5.95 -4.61 3.89
N LEU A 256 7.14 -5.21 3.87
CA LEU A 256 7.29 -6.66 3.89
C LEU A 256 6.81 -7.26 5.22
N ASP A 257 7.28 -6.69 6.33
CA ASP A 257 7.05 -7.23 7.66
C ASP A 257 5.57 -7.10 8.07
N LEU A 258 5.01 -5.90 7.91
CA LEU A 258 3.64 -5.61 8.35
C LEU A 258 2.60 -6.06 7.32
N GLY A 259 2.90 -5.98 6.03
CA GLY A 259 1.90 -6.08 4.97
C GLY A 259 0.97 -4.87 4.93
N ILE A 260 0.09 -4.81 3.93
CA ILE A 260 -0.82 -3.68 3.72
C ILE A 260 -2.22 -4.12 3.30
N GLY A 261 -3.23 -3.34 3.69
CA GLY A 261 -4.63 -3.65 3.44
C GLY A 261 -5.33 -4.18 4.71
N ALA A 262 -6.49 -4.81 4.52
CA ALA A 262 -7.28 -5.34 5.63
C ALA A 262 -6.83 -6.76 6.00
N LYS A 263 -7.04 -7.13 7.27
CA LYS A 263 -6.88 -8.49 7.80
C LYS A 263 -5.46 -9.08 7.64
N THR A 264 -4.44 -8.24 7.82
CA THR A 264 -3.02 -8.65 7.79
C THR A 264 -2.66 -9.69 8.86
N ASN A 265 -3.33 -9.67 10.02
CA ASN A 265 -3.14 -10.65 11.10
C ASN A 265 -3.53 -12.09 10.71
N VAL A 266 -4.33 -12.28 9.66
CA VAL A 266 -4.70 -13.62 9.13
C VAL A 266 -4.06 -13.89 7.76
N GLY A 267 -3.02 -13.12 7.41
CA GLY A 267 -2.16 -13.37 6.26
C GLY A 267 -2.44 -12.54 5.01
N TYR A 268 -3.56 -11.82 4.91
CA TYR A 268 -3.83 -10.97 3.73
C TYR A 268 -2.82 -9.82 3.63
N GLY A 269 -2.55 -9.37 2.41
CA GLY A 269 -1.74 -8.18 2.18
C GLY A 269 -0.24 -8.36 2.43
N LYS A 270 0.22 -9.62 2.53
CA LYS A 270 1.64 -9.96 2.62
C LYS A 270 2.28 -10.02 1.23
N PHE A 271 3.60 -9.88 1.20
CA PHE A 271 4.39 -9.79 -0.02
C PHE A 271 5.53 -10.81 -0.06
N ASP A 272 5.96 -11.16 -1.27
CA ASP A 272 7.13 -11.99 -1.53
C ASP A 272 8.41 -11.18 -1.27
N GLU A 273 9.18 -11.60 -0.26
CA GLU A 273 10.41 -10.92 0.18
C GLU A 273 11.48 -10.83 -0.89
N LYS A 274 11.53 -11.81 -1.81
CA LYS A 274 12.54 -11.85 -2.90
C LYS A 274 12.13 -11.00 -4.09
N TYR A 275 10.83 -10.74 -4.24
CA TYR A 275 10.35 -9.95 -5.36
C TYR A 275 10.78 -8.48 -5.20
N GLY A 276 11.25 -7.89 -6.30
CA GLY A 276 11.70 -6.50 -6.32
C GLY A 276 13.02 -6.21 -5.61
N GLU A 277 13.73 -7.21 -5.09
CA GLU A 277 15.09 -7.02 -4.51
C GLU A 277 16.05 -6.40 -5.53
N ASN A 278 15.94 -6.84 -6.80
CA ASN A 278 16.69 -6.26 -7.92
C ASN A 278 16.37 -4.77 -8.16
N ASP A 279 15.20 -4.27 -7.77
CA ASP A 279 14.87 -2.85 -7.92
C ASP A 279 15.77 -2.00 -7.00
N ILE A 280 15.93 -2.45 -5.76
CA ILE A 280 16.81 -1.81 -4.77
C ILE A 280 18.28 -1.92 -5.22
N LEU A 281 18.74 -3.11 -5.61
CA LEU A 281 20.12 -3.32 -6.05
C LEU A 281 20.47 -2.49 -7.29
N ASN A 282 19.56 -2.38 -8.26
CA ASN A 282 19.79 -1.58 -9.46
C ASN A 282 19.81 -0.08 -9.15
N LEU A 283 18.95 0.39 -8.25
CA LEU A 283 18.96 1.77 -7.79
C LEU A 283 20.28 2.10 -7.07
N GLU A 284 20.74 1.22 -6.18
CA GLU A 284 22.03 1.37 -5.48
C GLU A 284 23.19 1.50 -6.47
N ARG A 285 23.24 0.61 -7.48
CA ARG A 285 24.26 0.64 -8.54
C ARG A 285 24.22 1.95 -9.32
N ARG A 286 23.04 2.47 -9.64
CA ARG A 286 22.87 3.75 -10.35
C ARG A 286 23.40 4.92 -9.52
N MET A 287 23.10 4.95 -8.23
CA MET A 287 23.58 5.99 -7.32
C MET A 287 25.11 5.97 -7.19
N LYS A 288 25.71 4.79 -6.98
CA LYS A 288 27.18 4.64 -6.92
C LYS A 288 27.86 5.09 -8.21
N LYS A 289 27.27 4.83 -9.37
CA LYS A 289 27.78 5.28 -10.68
C LYS A 289 27.72 6.81 -10.81
N ASN A 290 26.59 7.42 -10.44
CA ASN A 290 26.43 8.87 -10.50
C ASN A 290 27.42 9.60 -9.58
N HIS A 291 27.64 9.06 -8.38
CA HIS A 291 28.63 9.60 -7.45
C HIS A 291 30.05 9.54 -8.02
N LYS A 292 30.47 8.39 -8.59
CA LYS A 292 31.77 8.26 -9.26
C LYS A 292 31.93 9.21 -10.46
N LYS A 293 30.86 9.43 -11.23
CA LYS A 293 30.86 10.36 -12.36
C LYS A 293 31.07 11.80 -11.88
N TYR A 294 30.35 12.23 -10.85
CA TYR A 294 30.51 13.56 -10.25
C TYR A 294 31.96 13.83 -9.81
N TYR A 295 32.59 12.89 -9.10
CA TYR A 295 34.00 13.03 -8.69
C TYR A 295 34.99 13.06 -9.87
N LYS A 296 34.70 12.31 -10.94
CA LYS A 296 35.52 12.31 -12.15
C LYS A 296 35.41 13.63 -12.91
N ASP A 297 34.21 14.20 -12.97
CA ASP A 297 33.96 15.47 -13.64
C ASP A 297 34.52 16.64 -12.80
N PHE A 298 34.37 16.61 -11.47
CA PHE A 298 34.96 17.58 -10.54
C PHE A 298 36.50 17.63 -10.62
N ARG A 299 37.16 16.46 -10.70
CA ARG A 299 38.61 16.37 -10.89
C ARG A 299 39.11 16.80 -12.27
N ARG A 300 38.22 16.96 -13.25
CA ARG A 300 38.55 17.48 -14.58
C ARG A 300 38.32 18.99 -14.70
N SER A 301 37.57 19.56 -13.77
CA SER A 301 37.30 21.01 -13.67
C SER A 301 38.23 21.76 -12.72
N ILE A 302 39.16 21.04 -12.06
CA ILE A 302 40.30 21.58 -11.30
C ILE A 302 41.54 21.31 -12.13
#